data_AF-A0A975Z785-F1
#
_entry.id   AF-A0A975Z785-F1
#
_cell.length_a   1.000
_cell.length_b   1.000
_cell.length_c   1.000
_cell.angle_alpha   90.00
_cell.angle_beta   90.00
_cell.angle_gamma   90.00
#
_symmetry.space_group_name_H-M   'P 1'
#
loop_
_entity.id
_entity.type
_entity.pdbx_description
1 polymer ?
#
loop_
_entity_poly.entity_id
_entity_poly.type
_entity_poly.pdbx_seq_one_letter_code
_entity_poly.pdbx_strand_id
1 'polypeptide(L)'
;GEASLAILPLGTANDFARAAGIPLEPAAALALLDQTARPIDLGAVNGKLFLNMATGGFGSKVTANTSEDLKKVLGGAAYLLTGLTRFSEVHAAQGRFSAPDFQWEGEFLALGIGNGRQAGGGHVLCPQARVDDGLLDVSILPTPQDMVGT
;
A
#
# COMPACT_ATOMS: atom_id res chain seq x y z
N GLY A 1 26.96 -3.64 -15.33
CA GLY A 1 26.89 -2.18 -15.18
C GLY A 1 25.77 -1.86 -14.23
N GLU A 2 25.92 -0.81 -13.43
CA GLU A 2 24.84 -0.32 -12.59
C GLU A 2 23.80 0.39 -13.45
N ALA A 3 22.52 0.15 -13.18
CA ALA A 3 21.40 0.77 -13.89
C ALA A 3 20.46 1.43 -12.87
N SER A 4 19.93 2.59 -13.23
CA SER A 4 18.96 3.32 -12.40
C SER A 4 17.53 3.06 -12.88
N LEU A 5 16.58 3.05 -11.96
CA LEU A 5 15.15 2.92 -12.24
C LEU A 5 14.49 4.31 -12.27
N ALA A 6 13.81 4.63 -13.36
CA ALA A 6 12.92 5.78 -13.45
C ALA A 6 11.46 5.31 -13.54
N ILE A 7 10.54 6.07 -12.94
CA ILE A 7 9.12 5.70 -12.88
C ILE A 7 8.32 6.60 -13.82
N LEU A 8 7.65 5.97 -14.78
CA LEU A 8 6.68 6.62 -15.65
C LEU A 8 5.25 6.27 -15.17
N PRO A 9 4.43 7.26 -14.76
CA PRO A 9 3.14 7.01 -14.11
C PRO A 9 2.04 6.71 -15.12
N LEU A 10 2.03 5.48 -15.65
CA LEU A 10 1.04 5.03 -16.63
C LEU A 10 -0.16 4.30 -16.02
N GLY A 11 -0.12 4.02 -14.72
CA GLY A 11 -1.22 3.37 -13.99
C GLY A 11 -2.30 4.36 -13.56
N THR A 12 -3.40 3.86 -13.00
CA THR A 12 -4.45 4.76 -12.46
C THR A 12 -4.10 5.26 -11.05
N ALA A 13 -3.50 4.42 -10.22
CA ALA A 13 -3.18 4.75 -8.83
C ALA A 13 -1.88 5.57 -8.72
N ASN A 14 -0.78 5.05 -9.28
CA ASN A 14 0.55 5.67 -9.25
C ASN A 14 1.01 6.11 -7.85
N ASP A 15 0.67 5.32 -6.81
CA ASP A 15 0.84 5.71 -5.41
C ASP A 15 2.28 6.09 -5.04
N PHE A 16 3.25 5.28 -5.46
CA PHE A 16 4.66 5.59 -5.22
C PHE A 16 5.08 6.88 -5.94
N ALA A 17 4.69 7.06 -7.21
CA ALA A 17 5.01 8.26 -7.96
C ALA A 17 4.41 9.52 -7.32
N ARG A 18 3.16 9.45 -6.85
CA ARG A 18 2.50 10.52 -6.10
C ARG A 18 3.28 10.88 -4.84
N ALA A 19 3.63 9.88 -4.02
CA ALA A 19 4.36 10.10 -2.78
C ALA A 19 5.77 10.64 -3.00
N ALA A 20 6.44 10.22 -4.08
CA ALA A 20 7.76 10.67 -4.47
C ALA A 20 7.78 12.05 -5.15
N GLY A 21 6.62 12.70 -5.31
CA GLY A 21 6.51 14.00 -5.98
C GLY A 21 6.77 13.96 -7.48
N ILE A 22 6.67 12.78 -8.10
CA ILE A 22 6.83 12.61 -9.55
C ILE A 22 5.59 13.17 -10.25
N PRO A 23 5.75 14.04 -11.28
CA PRO A 23 4.62 14.51 -12.08
C PRO A 23 3.80 13.35 -12.63
N LEU A 24 2.48 13.41 -12.51
CA LEU A 24 1.60 12.33 -12.99
C LEU A 24 1.32 12.36 -14.50
N GLU A 25 1.65 13.47 -15.14
CA GLU A 25 1.61 13.56 -16.60
C GLU A 25 2.89 12.87 -17.14
N PRO A 26 2.75 11.84 -17.99
CA PRO A 26 3.90 11.03 -18.41
C PRO A 26 5.01 11.83 -19.11
N ALA A 27 4.69 12.82 -19.94
CA ALA A 27 5.72 13.60 -20.61
C ALA A 27 6.54 14.44 -19.62
N ALA A 28 5.90 15.01 -18.59
CA ALA A 28 6.56 15.74 -17.51
C ALA A 28 7.44 14.82 -16.65
N ALA A 29 7.03 13.56 -16.43
CA ALA A 29 7.82 12.59 -15.69
C ALA A 29 9.12 12.18 -16.40
N LEU A 30 9.24 12.37 -17.73
CA LEU A 30 10.49 12.12 -18.47
C LEU A 30 11.64 13.01 -18.00
N ALA A 31 11.37 14.14 -17.35
CA ALA A 31 12.39 14.98 -16.72
C ALA A 31 13.23 14.23 -15.66
N LEU A 32 12.76 13.06 -15.17
CA LEU A 32 13.54 12.17 -14.30
C LEU A 32 14.82 11.64 -14.96
N LEU A 33 14.88 11.55 -16.29
CA LEU A 33 16.06 11.06 -17.01
C LEU A 33 17.26 11.99 -16.88
N ASP A 34 17.01 13.28 -16.60
CA ASP A 34 18.03 14.30 -16.38
C ASP A 34 18.39 14.46 -14.89
N GLN A 35 17.75 13.69 -14.00
CA GLN A 35 18.00 13.76 -12.55
C GLN A 35 19.04 12.74 -12.12
N THR A 36 19.82 13.09 -11.10
CA THR A 36 20.70 12.13 -10.41
C THR A 36 19.86 11.13 -9.62
N ALA A 37 20.07 9.85 -9.89
CA ALA A 37 19.42 8.77 -9.14
C ALA A 37 19.82 8.83 -7.66
N ARG A 38 18.87 8.48 -6.79
CA ARG A 38 19.08 8.38 -5.34
C ARG A 38 18.84 6.95 -4.89
N PRO A 39 19.66 6.43 -3.96
CA PRO A 39 19.38 5.13 -3.36
C PRO A 39 18.06 5.19 -2.60
N ILE A 40 17.28 4.12 -2.72
CA ILE A 40 16.06 3.90 -1.93
C ILE A 40 16.07 2.46 -1.43
N ASP A 41 15.44 2.25 -0.29
CA ASP A 41 15.22 0.96 0.32
C ASP A 41 14.11 0.19 -0.42
N LEU A 42 14.14 -1.13 -0.27
CA LEU A 42 13.09 -2.03 -0.74
C LEU A 42 12.67 -2.91 0.42
N GLY A 43 11.35 -3.04 0.60
CA GLY A 43 10.80 -4.02 1.52
C GLY A 43 10.86 -5.42 0.93
N ALA A 44 10.91 -6.44 1.79
CA ALA A 44 10.88 -7.84 1.36
C ALA A 44 9.91 -8.66 2.22
N VAL A 45 9.06 -9.45 1.57
CA VAL A 45 8.18 -10.43 2.25
C VAL A 45 8.45 -11.80 1.66
N ASN A 46 8.94 -12.73 2.47
CA ASN A 46 9.26 -14.11 2.04
C ASN A 46 10.10 -14.16 0.74
N GLY A 47 11.12 -13.30 0.65
CA GLY A 47 12.01 -13.20 -0.52
C GLY A 47 11.44 -12.43 -1.72
N LYS A 48 10.20 -11.95 -1.65
CA LYS A 48 9.60 -11.09 -2.69
C LYS A 48 9.77 -9.63 -2.32
N LEU A 49 10.42 -8.87 -3.19
CA LEU A 49 10.63 -7.45 -3.01
C LEU A 49 9.34 -6.67 -3.29
N PHE A 50 9.13 -5.60 -2.54
CA PHE A 50 8.11 -4.60 -2.82
C PHE A 50 8.70 -3.19 -2.67
N LEU A 51 8.30 -2.30 -3.57
CA LEU A 51 8.76 -0.92 -3.60
C LEU A 51 8.00 -0.02 -2.62
N ASN A 52 6.68 -0.24 -2.51
CA ASN A 52 5.77 0.74 -1.90
C ASN A 52 5.13 0.22 -0.61
N MET A 53 4.22 -0.76 -0.72
CA MET A 53 3.39 -1.19 0.39
C MET A 53 3.07 -2.67 0.29
N ALA A 54 3.12 -3.38 1.41
CA ALA A 54 2.48 -4.67 1.60
C ALA A 54 1.24 -4.48 2.49
N THR A 55 0.06 -4.85 1.99
CA THR A 55 -1.19 -4.71 2.75
C THR A 55 -1.77 -6.09 3.07
N GLY A 56 -2.35 -6.24 4.25
CA GLY A 56 -3.02 -7.45 4.72
C GLY A 56 -4.27 -7.13 5.52
N GLY A 57 -5.07 -8.15 5.83
CA GLY A 57 -6.38 -7.95 6.43
C GLY A 57 -7.46 -7.59 5.42
N PHE A 58 -8.71 -7.80 5.81
CA PHE A 58 -9.94 -7.82 5.01
C PHE A 58 -10.11 -9.07 4.12
N GLY A 59 -10.71 -10.12 4.70
CA GLY A 59 -11.39 -11.25 4.06
C GLY A 59 -10.73 -11.79 2.78
N SER A 60 -10.03 -12.92 2.89
CA SER A 60 -9.31 -13.65 1.83
C SER A 60 -10.09 -14.00 0.54
N LYS A 61 -11.32 -13.51 0.37
CA LYS A 61 -12.21 -13.70 -0.79
C LYS A 61 -12.62 -12.42 -1.55
N VAL A 62 -12.29 -11.21 -1.10
CA VAL A 62 -12.79 -9.99 -1.78
C VAL A 62 -12.07 -9.72 -3.11
N THR A 63 -10.84 -10.18 -3.29
CA THR A 63 -10.04 -9.92 -4.51
C THR A 63 -10.28 -10.89 -5.67
N ALA A 64 -11.11 -11.93 -5.53
CA ALA A 64 -11.29 -12.94 -6.57
C ALA A 64 -12.42 -12.66 -7.59
N ASN A 65 -13.32 -11.70 -7.35
CA ASN A 65 -14.53 -11.50 -8.17
C ASN A 65 -14.76 -10.03 -8.61
N THR A 66 -13.75 -9.38 -9.20
CA THR A 66 -13.96 -8.10 -9.89
C THR A 66 -14.00 -8.33 -11.40
N SER A 67 -15.20 -8.26 -12.00
CA SER A 67 -15.38 -8.40 -13.45
C SER A 67 -14.62 -7.34 -14.23
N GLU A 68 -14.11 -7.69 -15.41
CA GLU A 68 -13.31 -6.80 -16.26
C GLU A 68 -14.06 -5.53 -16.69
N ASP A 69 -15.39 -5.59 -16.76
CA ASP A 69 -16.25 -4.47 -17.15
C ASP A 69 -16.35 -3.39 -16.07
N LEU A 70 -16.28 -3.76 -14.78
CA LEU A 70 -16.29 -2.80 -13.68
C LEU A 70 -14.94 -2.04 -13.55
N LYS A 71 -13.84 -2.67 -13.99
CA LYS A 71 -12.48 -2.07 -14.00
C LYS A 71 -12.35 -0.91 -14.98
N LYS A 72 -13.12 -0.93 -16.09
CA LYS A 72 -13.04 0.09 -17.14
C LYS A 72 -13.82 1.37 -16.83
N VAL A 73 -14.88 1.27 -16.02
CA VAL A 73 -15.81 2.40 -15.77
C VAL A 73 -15.41 3.23 -14.55
N LEU A 74 -14.74 2.66 -13.55
CA LEU A 74 -14.63 3.28 -12.22
C LEU A 74 -13.24 3.80 -11.81
N GLY A 75 -12.17 3.54 -12.57
CA GLY A 75 -10.82 3.99 -12.24
C GLY A 75 -10.28 3.46 -10.90
N GLY A 76 -9.07 3.87 -10.50
CA GLY A 76 -8.34 3.33 -9.35
C GLY A 76 -9.04 3.49 -7.99
N ALA A 77 -10.03 4.39 -7.89
CA ALA A 77 -10.86 4.60 -6.70
C ALA A 77 -11.93 3.50 -6.49
N ALA A 78 -12.24 2.72 -7.53
CA ALA A 78 -13.24 1.64 -7.48
C ALA A 78 -12.86 0.50 -6.52
N TYR A 79 -11.57 0.24 -6.38
CA TYR A 79 -11.07 -0.83 -5.52
C TYR A 79 -11.39 -0.53 -4.06
N LEU A 80 -11.35 0.75 -3.67
CA LEU A 80 -11.76 1.20 -2.36
C LEU A 80 -13.27 1.29 -2.20
N LEU A 81 -14.04 1.73 -3.20
CA LEU A 81 -15.50 1.70 -3.10
C LEU A 81 -16.05 0.26 -2.97
N THR A 82 -15.44 -0.72 -3.63
CA THR A 82 -15.82 -2.13 -3.49
C THR A 82 -15.30 -2.73 -2.17
N GLY A 83 -14.12 -2.32 -1.71
CA GLY A 83 -13.58 -2.70 -0.40
C GLY A 83 -14.36 -2.11 0.78
N LEU A 84 -14.83 -0.87 0.66
CA LEU A 84 -15.63 -0.16 1.67
C LEU A 84 -17.09 -0.62 1.69
N THR A 85 -17.69 -0.94 0.54
CA THR A 85 -19.08 -1.49 0.50
C THR A 85 -19.16 -2.94 0.99
N ARG A 86 -18.03 -3.67 1.04
CA ARG A 86 -17.93 -5.00 1.65
C ARG A 86 -17.44 -4.98 3.11
N PHE A 87 -17.60 -3.87 3.82
CA PHE A 87 -17.35 -3.82 5.28
C PHE A 87 -18.15 -4.89 6.06
N SER A 88 -19.25 -5.39 5.49
CA SER A 88 -20.06 -6.48 6.05
C SER A 88 -19.47 -7.90 5.88
N GLU A 89 -18.41 -8.09 5.09
CA GLU A 89 -17.75 -9.40 4.85
C GLU A 89 -16.33 -9.46 5.44
N VAL A 90 -16.00 -8.50 6.29
CA VAL A 90 -14.67 -8.36 6.87
C VAL A 90 -14.56 -9.27 8.07
N HIS A 91 -13.74 -10.31 7.94
CA HIS A 91 -13.34 -11.11 9.08
C HIS A 91 -12.05 -10.54 9.67
N ALA A 92 -12.09 -10.28 10.97
CA ALA A 92 -10.90 -10.02 11.74
C ALA A 92 -9.94 -11.20 11.65
N ALA A 93 -8.65 -10.91 11.68
CA ALA A 93 -7.60 -11.91 11.81
C ALA A 93 -6.89 -11.71 13.14
N GLN A 94 -6.58 -12.81 13.83
CA GLN A 94 -5.65 -12.77 14.95
C GLN A 94 -4.23 -12.61 14.37
N GLY A 95 -3.49 -11.62 14.86
CA GLY A 95 -2.13 -11.33 14.44
C GLY A 95 -1.18 -11.13 15.61
N ARG A 96 0.10 -11.42 15.36
CA ARG A 96 1.22 -11.02 16.21
C ARG A 96 2.25 -10.36 15.32
N PHE A 97 2.64 -9.13 15.66
CA PHE A 97 3.65 -8.36 14.95
C PHE A 97 4.77 -8.00 15.92
N SER A 98 6.02 -8.16 15.48
CA SER A 98 7.20 -7.90 16.29
C SER A 98 8.32 -7.28 15.46
N ALA A 99 8.96 -6.26 16.01
CA ALA A 99 10.20 -5.63 15.55
C ALA A 99 11.07 -5.31 16.78
N PRO A 100 12.34 -4.86 16.61
CA PRO A 100 13.23 -4.59 17.76
C PRO A 100 12.61 -3.73 18.86
N ASP A 101 11.88 -2.68 18.48
CA ASP A 101 11.28 -1.70 19.42
C ASP A 101 9.74 -1.70 19.38
N PHE A 102 9.13 -2.74 18.82
CA PHE A 102 7.67 -2.80 18.63
C PHE A 102 7.14 -4.21 18.82
N GLN A 103 6.10 -4.37 19.64
CA GLN A 103 5.32 -5.60 19.70
C GLN A 103 3.83 -5.27 19.75
N TRP A 104 3.05 -6.05 19.03
CA TRP A 104 1.59 -5.97 19.02
C TRP A 104 0.99 -7.36 18.85
N GLU A 105 -0.10 -7.64 19.56
CA GLU A 105 -0.88 -8.86 19.41
C GLU A 105 -2.36 -8.54 19.62
N GLY A 106 -3.22 -9.10 18.76
CA GLY A 106 -4.65 -8.89 18.84
C GLY A 106 -5.38 -9.24 17.55
N GLU A 107 -6.68 -8.96 17.54
CA GLU A 107 -7.49 -9.00 16.34
C GLU A 107 -7.36 -7.70 15.54
N PHE A 108 -7.13 -7.82 14.23
CA PHE A 108 -7.04 -6.68 13.33
C PHE A 108 -7.89 -6.90 12.07
N LEU A 109 -8.38 -5.79 11.54
CA LEU A 109 -9.12 -5.74 10.28
C LEU A 109 -8.17 -5.49 9.10
N ALA A 110 -7.16 -4.64 9.30
CA ALA A 110 -6.16 -4.29 8.28
C ALA A 110 -4.75 -4.12 8.85
N LEU A 111 -3.79 -4.34 7.98
CA LEU A 111 -2.37 -4.15 8.16
C LEU A 111 -1.79 -3.46 6.93
N GLY A 112 -0.98 -2.43 7.13
CA GLY A 112 -0.07 -1.86 6.13
C GLY A 112 1.37 -1.96 6.62
N ILE A 113 2.26 -2.43 5.76
CA ILE A 113 3.71 -2.38 5.95
C ILE A 113 4.29 -1.58 4.79
N GLY A 114 4.73 -0.36 5.07
CA GLY A 114 5.10 0.64 4.09
C GLY A 114 6.59 0.93 4.05
N ASN A 115 7.18 0.82 2.86
CA ASN A 115 8.39 1.55 2.51
C ASN A 115 8.01 2.94 1.97
N GLY A 116 6.93 3.00 1.20
CA GLY A 116 6.25 4.23 0.81
C GLY A 116 5.03 4.53 1.68
N ARG A 117 4.51 5.75 1.53
CA ARG A 117 3.52 6.33 2.47
C ARG A 117 2.07 5.94 2.22
N GLN A 118 1.74 5.63 0.97
CA GLN A 118 0.35 5.53 0.52
C GLN A 118 0.13 4.35 -0.42
N ALA A 119 -1.09 3.85 -0.47
CA ALA A 119 -1.53 2.80 -1.39
C ALA A 119 -3.01 2.97 -1.75
N GLY A 120 -3.48 2.25 -2.77
CA GLY A 120 -4.90 2.29 -3.16
C GLY A 120 -5.32 3.65 -3.75
N GLY A 121 -4.47 4.29 -4.55
CA GLY A 121 -4.83 5.52 -5.24
C GLY A 121 -4.94 6.75 -4.34
N GLY A 122 -4.01 6.91 -3.40
CA GLY A 122 -3.87 8.12 -2.58
C GLY A 122 -4.10 7.95 -1.09
N HIS A 123 -4.47 6.75 -0.61
CA HIS A 123 -4.74 6.55 0.81
C HIS A 123 -3.43 6.45 1.59
N VAL A 124 -3.22 7.40 2.49
CA VAL A 124 -2.05 7.43 3.36
C VAL A 124 -2.22 6.36 4.44
N LEU A 125 -1.47 5.27 4.30
CA LEU A 125 -1.49 4.17 5.27
C LEU A 125 -0.37 4.33 6.28
N CYS A 126 0.83 4.69 5.82
CA CYS A 126 2.02 4.86 6.64
C CYS A 126 2.51 6.32 6.54
N PRO A 127 1.93 7.25 7.33
CA PRO A 127 2.19 8.68 7.19
C PRO A 127 3.59 9.11 7.63
N GLN A 128 4.40 8.25 8.20
CA GLN A 128 5.79 8.57 8.58
C GLN A 128 6.83 7.88 7.70
N ALA A 129 6.40 6.97 6.80
CA ALA A 129 7.31 6.24 5.93
C ALA A 129 8.21 7.14 5.09
N ARG A 130 9.47 6.75 5.03
CA ARG A 130 10.53 7.30 4.20
C ARG A 130 11.19 6.15 3.47
N VAL A 131 11.53 6.37 2.22
CA VAL A 131 12.03 5.31 1.33
C VAL A 131 13.55 5.14 1.44
N ASP A 132 14.22 5.85 2.34
CA ASP A 132 15.67 5.97 2.40
C ASP A 132 16.23 6.05 3.84
N ASP A 133 15.44 5.63 4.83
CA ASP A 133 15.84 5.65 6.25
C ASP A 133 16.20 4.27 6.83
N GLY A 134 16.17 3.22 6.00
CA GLY A 134 16.48 1.85 6.38
C GLY A 134 15.38 1.16 7.19
N LEU A 135 14.18 1.74 7.31
CA LEU A 135 13.08 1.23 8.11
C LEU A 135 11.84 0.92 7.25
N LEU A 136 10.97 0.08 7.81
CA LEU A 136 9.61 -0.11 7.31
C LEU A 136 8.65 0.40 8.37
N ASP A 137 7.61 1.10 7.94
CA ASP A 137 6.53 1.56 8.80
C ASP A 137 5.41 0.54 8.86
N VAL A 138 4.83 0.38 10.04
CA VAL A 138 3.70 -0.53 10.27
C VAL A 138 2.48 0.28 10.69
N SER A 139 1.32 -0.06 10.12
CA SER A 139 0.04 0.54 10.49
C SER A 139 -1.00 -0.56 10.63
N ILE A 140 -1.63 -0.62 11.80
CA ILE A 140 -2.58 -1.69 12.17
C ILE A 140 -3.92 -1.03 12.48
N LEU A 141 -4.97 -1.54 11.84
CA LEU A 141 -6.34 -1.21 12.18
C LEU A 141 -6.90 -2.33 13.08
N PRO A 142 -6.91 -2.15 14.41
CA PRO A 142 -7.46 -3.15 15.32
C PRO A 142 -8.98 -3.28 15.13
N THR A 143 -9.53 -4.45 15.49
CA THR A 143 -10.99 -4.62 15.56
C THR A 143 -11.55 -3.70 16.67
N PRO A 144 -12.63 -2.92 16.40
CA PRO A 144 -13.28 -2.11 17.44
C PRO A 144 -13.80 -2.97 18.59
N GLN A 145 -13.57 -2.54 19.83
CA GLN A 145 -13.99 -3.26 21.03
C GLN A 145 -15.53 -3.33 21.19
N ASP A 146 -16.28 -2.47 20.51
CA ASP A 146 -17.75 -2.39 20.59
C ASP A 146 -18.50 -3.41 19.69
N MET A 147 -17.79 -4.29 18.98
CA MET A 147 -18.41 -5.35 18.15
C MET A 147 -18.56 -6.69 18.86
N VAL A 148 -18.19 -6.77 20.15
CA VAL A 148 -18.56 -7.91 21.02
C VAL A 148 -19.90 -7.58 21.66
N GLY A 149 -20.96 -7.63 20.85
CA GLY A 149 -22.33 -7.62 21.35
C GLY A 149 -22.61 -8.87 22.18
N THR A 150 -23.26 -8.65 23.31
CA THR A 150 -23.82 -9.63 24.28
C THR A 150 -24.43 -10.88 23.69
#